data_AF-A0A6J4M7A0-F1
#
_entry.id   AF-A0A6J4M7A0-F1
#
_cell.length_a   1.000
_cell.length_b   1.000
_cell.length_c   1.000
_cell.angle_alpha   90.00
_cell.angle_beta   90.00
_cell.angle_gamma   90.00
#
_symmetry.space_group_name_H-M   'P 1'
#
loop_
_entity.id
_entity.type
_entity.pdbx_description
1 polymer ?
#
loop_
_entity_poly.entity_id
_entity_poly.type
_entity_poly.pdbx_seq_one_letter_code
_entity_poly.pdbx_strand_id
1 'polypeptide(L)'
;VARETGEDCQAVLDSRGDHVVRVVTFGHPLSAGLGLELLDLCARTGLRVHGPARPGPRPRTKRPDIAVVALVGVGEPSREGLDGHLRDGAPHLLVRLVEGCAVVGPFVVPGHTPCLRCTDAHLTDADPSWPLLVEQYARAVRSDREDGVPEPVDAALASLALAWAARDLATYAEGGAPTTLASTIELAPRLGTVETRHWSPHPRCGCSWR
;
A
#
# COMPACT_ATOMS: atom_id res chain seq x y z
N VAL A 1 0.08 -7.76 24.05
CA VAL A 1 0.42 -6.46 23.44
C VAL A 1 -0.33 -5.27 24.06
N ALA A 2 -1.62 -5.35 24.42
CA ALA A 2 -2.32 -4.26 25.14
C ALA A 2 -2.28 -4.35 26.69
N ARG A 3 -1.54 -5.32 27.26
CA ARG A 3 -1.45 -5.52 28.73
C ARG A 3 -0.07 -5.20 29.32
N GLU A 4 0.91 -4.77 28.51
CA GLU A 4 2.31 -4.71 28.96
C GLU A 4 2.91 -3.31 29.11
N THR A 5 2.26 -2.23 28.70
CA THR A 5 2.84 -0.90 28.96
C THR A 5 2.12 -0.13 30.05
N GLY A 6 0.79 0.03 30.06
CA GLY A 6 0.14 0.91 31.05
C GLY A 6 0.64 2.37 31.03
N GLU A 7 1.63 2.68 30.19
CA GLU A 7 2.03 3.99 29.73
C GLU A 7 0.98 4.47 28.73
N ASP A 8 0.56 5.71 28.97
CA ASP A 8 -0.67 6.31 28.50
C ASP A 8 -0.90 6.07 27.00
N CYS A 9 -2.07 5.54 26.64
CA CYS A 9 -2.49 5.41 25.23
C CYS A 9 -2.27 6.73 24.48
N GLN A 10 -2.44 7.84 25.19
CA GLN A 10 -2.18 9.19 24.70
C GLN A 10 -0.71 9.43 24.36
N ALA A 11 0.25 8.99 25.17
CA ALA A 11 1.68 9.18 24.91
C ALA A 11 2.14 8.43 23.65
N VAL A 12 1.60 7.24 23.39
CA VAL A 12 1.85 6.50 22.14
C VAL A 12 1.30 7.26 20.94
N LEU A 13 0.08 7.79 21.03
CA LEU A 13 -0.53 8.59 19.96
C LEU A 13 0.24 9.89 19.71
N ASP A 14 0.68 10.57 20.76
CA ASP A 14 1.43 11.83 20.67
C ASP A 14 2.78 11.62 19.96
N SER A 15 3.48 10.52 20.28
CA SER A 15 4.75 10.17 19.62
C SER A 15 4.62 9.94 18.11
N ARG A 16 3.44 9.50 17.65
CA ARG A 16 3.17 9.27 16.22
C ARG A 16 2.90 10.56 15.44
N GLY A 17 2.64 11.68 16.12
CA GLY A 17 2.29 12.98 15.50
C GLY A 17 3.39 13.57 14.62
N ASP A 18 4.64 13.17 14.84
CA ASP A 18 5.79 13.59 14.02
C ASP A 18 5.83 12.88 12.66
N HIS A 19 5.23 11.69 12.57
CA HIS A 19 5.25 10.84 11.38
C HIS A 19 4.13 11.22 10.41
N VAL A 20 4.53 11.49 9.16
CA VAL A 20 3.60 11.88 8.09
C VAL A 20 3.26 10.70 7.20
N VAL A 21 1.97 10.42 7.04
CA VAL A 21 1.45 9.53 5.99
C VAL A 21 0.85 10.36 4.87
N ARG A 22 1.38 10.18 3.65
CA ARG A 22 0.75 10.72 2.44
C ARG A 22 -0.05 9.61 1.77
N VAL A 23 -1.36 9.81 1.65
CA VAL A 23 -2.21 8.88 0.89
C VAL A 23 -2.21 9.29 -0.59
N VAL A 24 -2.12 8.31 -1.48
CA VAL A 24 -2.19 8.48 -2.93
C VAL A 24 -3.17 7.44 -3.46
N THR A 25 -4.11 7.89 -4.29
CA THR A 25 -5.09 6.99 -4.91
C THR A 25 -4.72 6.67 -6.35
N PHE A 26 -5.07 5.47 -6.81
CA PHE A 26 -4.89 5.06 -8.21
C PHE A 26 -6.08 4.23 -8.70
N GLY A 27 -6.09 3.95 -10.01
CA GLY A 27 -7.12 3.10 -10.62
C GLY A 27 -8.47 3.80 -10.74
N HIS A 28 -9.54 3.08 -10.39
CA HIS A 28 -10.91 3.53 -10.59
C HIS A 28 -11.26 4.79 -9.77
N PRO A 29 -12.17 5.69 -10.23
CA PRO A 29 -12.58 6.88 -9.46
C PRO A 29 -13.10 6.59 -8.04
N LEU A 30 -13.67 5.40 -7.80
CA LEU A 30 -14.11 4.96 -6.47
C LEU A 30 -12.97 4.86 -5.44
N SER A 31 -11.71 4.77 -5.90
CA SER A 31 -10.54 4.79 -5.03
C SER A 31 -10.43 6.08 -4.19
N ALA A 32 -11.10 7.16 -4.59
CA ALA A 32 -11.18 8.38 -3.78
C ALA A 32 -11.80 8.13 -2.39
N GLY A 33 -12.86 7.31 -2.31
CA GLY A 33 -13.49 6.95 -1.04
C GLY A 33 -12.56 6.14 -0.14
N LEU A 34 -11.85 5.16 -0.72
CA LEU A 34 -10.85 4.36 -0.02
C LEU A 34 -9.72 5.23 0.54
N GLY A 35 -9.29 6.24 -0.23
CA GLY A 35 -8.29 7.20 0.21
C GLY A 35 -8.74 8.01 1.43
N LEU A 36 -9.98 8.49 1.44
CA LEU A 36 -10.55 9.22 2.59
C LEU A 36 -10.68 8.34 3.83
N GLU A 37 -11.12 7.10 3.66
CA GLU A 37 -11.24 6.14 4.77
C GLU A 37 -9.87 5.81 5.37
N LEU A 38 -8.84 5.60 4.54
CA LEU A 38 -7.49 5.36 5.04
C LEU A 38 -6.91 6.56 5.80
N LEU A 39 -7.23 7.79 5.36
CA LEU A 39 -6.85 9.00 6.08
C LEU A 39 -7.48 9.06 7.47
N ASP A 40 -8.77 8.76 7.60
CA ASP A 40 -9.47 8.70 8.88
C ASP A 40 -8.84 7.65 9.81
N LEU A 41 -8.62 6.44 9.29
CA LEU A 41 -8.00 5.35 10.04
C LEU A 41 -6.59 5.72 10.52
N CYS A 42 -5.76 6.31 9.66
CA CYS A 42 -4.42 6.76 10.03
C CYS A 42 -4.49 7.87 11.09
N ALA A 43 -5.37 8.86 10.95
CA ALA A 43 -5.54 9.94 11.91
C ALA A 43 -5.95 9.40 13.30
N ARG A 44 -6.86 8.42 13.35
CA ARG A 44 -7.25 7.73 14.59
C ARG A 44 -6.13 6.93 15.25
N THR A 45 -5.06 6.62 14.51
CA THR A 45 -3.83 6.05 15.07
C THR A 45 -2.83 7.11 15.51
N GLY A 46 -3.14 8.40 15.47
CA GLY A 46 -2.22 9.48 15.89
C GLY A 46 -1.19 9.88 14.82
N LEU A 47 -1.28 9.30 13.61
CA LEU A 47 -0.41 9.70 12.49
C LEU A 47 -0.87 11.03 11.90
N ARG A 48 0.09 11.88 11.52
CA ARG A 48 -0.22 13.09 10.75
C ARG A 48 -0.47 12.73 9.30
N VAL A 49 -1.62 13.09 8.76
CA VAL A 49 -2.02 12.68 7.41
C VAL A 49 -2.01 13.83 6.40
N HIS A 50 -1.64 13.53 5.17
CA HIS A 50 -1.75 14.42 4.02
C HIS A 50 -2.63 13.78 2.95
N GLY A 51 -3.63 14.55 2.51
CA GLY A 51 -4.71 14.10 1.64
C GLY A 51 -4.26 13.52 0.30
N PRO A 52 -5.22 12.94 -0.46
CA PRO A 52 -4.92 12.21 -1.69
C PRO A 52 -4.28 13.16 -2.70
N ALA A 53 -2.97 12.98 -2.93
CA ALA A 53 -2.27 13.74 -3.95
C ALA A 53 -2.61 13.14 -5.32
N ARG A 54 -3.04 13.98 -6.26
CA ARG A 54 -3.15 13.58 -7.67
C ARG A 54 -1.75 13.19 -8.17
N PRO A 55 -1.56 12.08 -8.91
CA PRO A 55 -0.26 11.73 -9.49
C PRO A 55 0.16 12.87 -10.43
N GLY A 56 1.13 13.65 -9.98
CA GLY A 56 1.64 14.84 -10.63
C GLY A 56 3.00 15.20 -10.01
N PRO A 57 3.80 16.07 -10.66
CA PRO A 57 5.13 16.41 -10.19
C PRO A 57 5.06 17.00 -8.77
N ARG A 58 5.83 16.41 -7.84
CA ARG A 58 5.87 16.83 -6.44
C ARG A 58 6.60 18.18 -6.30
N PRO A 59 6.04 19.15 -5.55
CA PRO A 59 6.79 20.34 -5.16
C PRO A 59 7.93 19.97 -4.21
N ARG A 60 9.13 20.52 -4.45
CA ARG A 60 10.33 20.35 -3.61
C ARG A 60 10.20 21.18 -2.33
N THR A 61 9.42 20.71 -1.36
CA THR A 61 9.43 21.28 -0.01
C THR A 61 10.46 20.57 0.87
N LYS A 62 11.01 21.26 1.88
CA LYS A 62 11.93 20.68 2.88
C LYS A 62 11.34 19.36 3.39
N ARG A 63 12.11 18.27 3.28
CA ARG A 63 11.75 16.91 3.71
C ARG A 63 11.28 16.98 5.17
N PRO A 64 10.01 16.64 5.50
CA PRO A 64 9.73 16.16 6.85
C PRO A 64 10.54 14.88 7.05
N ASP A 65 10.91 14.58 8.29
CA ASP A 65 11.53 13.31 8.66
C ASP A 65 10.62 12.17 8.15
N ILE A 66 11.11 11.52 7.09
CA ILE A 66 10.57 10.39 6.32
C ILE A 66 9.04 10.27 6.32
N ALA A 67 8.37 10.99 5.41
CA ALA A 67 6.97 10.72 5.09
C ALA A 67 6.81 9.34 4.42
N VAL A 68 5.92 8.50 4.96
CA VAL A 68 5.52 7.21 4.35
C VAL A 68 4.40 7.46 3.34
N VAL A 69 4.46 6.79 2.18
CA VAL A 69 3.43 6.90 1.15
C VAL A 69 2.52 5.67 1.21
N ALA A 70 1.22 5.87 1.44
CA ALA A 70 0.23 4.81 1.33
C ALA A 70 -0.49 4.93 -0.01
N LEU A 71 -0.31 3.94 -0.89
CA LEU A 71 -0.99 3.86 -2.18
C LEU A 71 -2.20 2.96 -2.06
N VAL A 72 -3.38 3.45 -2.41
CA VAL A 72 -4.63 2.70 -2.29
C VAL A 72 -5.46 2.81 -3.57
N GLY A 73 -5.98 1.69 -4.06
CA GLY A 73 -6.86 1.74 -5.22
C GLY A 73 -7.54 0.43 -5.56
N VAL A 74 -8.59 0.56 -6.37
CA VAL A 74 -9.21 -0.56 -7.08
C VAL A 74 -8.41 -0.81 -8.34
N GLY A 75 -8.09 -2.08 -8.61
CA GLY A 75 -7.26 -2.53 -9.72
C GLY A 75 -5.76 -2.53 -9.42
N GLU A 76 -4.98 -2.55 -10.49
CA GLU A 76 -3.52 -2.64 -10.42
C GLU A 76 -2.88 -1.28 -10.74
N PRO A 77 -1.96 -0.75 -9.91
CA PRO A 77 -1.31 0.52 -10.18
C PRO A 77 -0.34 0.42 -11.36
N SER A 78 -0.09 1.55 -12.02
CA SER A 78 1.01 1.65 -12.99
C SER A 78 2.36 1.50 -12.26
N ARG A 79 3.24 0.65 -12.78
CA ARG A 79 4.54 0.37 -12.15
C ARG A 79 5.44 1.59 -12.20
N GLU A 80 5.36 2.37 -13.28
CA GLU A 80 6.03 3.67 -13.41
C GLU A 80 5.67 4.64 -12.28
N GLY A 81 4.39 4.67 -11.87
CA GLY A 81 3.94 5.49 -10.74
C GLY A 81 4.60 5.11 -9.41
N LEU A 82 4.76 3.80 -9.15
CA LEU A 82 5.46 3.32 -7.95
C LEU A 82 6.98 3.49 -8.05
N ASP A 83 7.55 3.37 -9.24
CA ASP A 83 8.98 3.57 -9.48
C ASP A 83 9.43 4.98 -9.08
N GLY A 84 8.54 5.99 -9.14
CA GLY A 84 8.79 7.31 -8.58
C GLY A 84 9.10 7.28 -7.08
N HIS A 85 8.34 6.51 -6.29
CA HIS A 85 8.56 6.38 -4.85
C HIS A 85 9.82 5.59 -4.51
N LEU A 86 10.14 4.56 -5.30
CA LEU A 86 11.41 3.84 -5.21
C LEU A 86 12.60 4.78 -5.44
N ARG A 87 12.56 5.57 -6.52
CA ARG A 87 13.63 6.53 -6.86
C ARG A 87 13.80 7.63 -5.82
N ASP A 88 12.69 8.11 -5.25
CA ASP A 88 12.69 9.13 -4.19
C ASP A 88 13.23 8.60 -2.83
N GLY A 89 13.43 7.28 -2.71
CA GLY A 89 13.78 6.62 -1.45
C GLY A 89 12.67 6.73 -0.41
N ALA A 90 11.41 6.86 -0.83
CA ALA A 90 10.27 7.02 0.06
C ALA A 90 9.72 5.63 0.46
N PRO A 91 9.67 5.29 1.77
CA PRO A 91 8.96 4.11 2.23
C PRO A 91 7.49 4.17 1.80
N HIS A 92 6.96 3.05 1.35
CA HIS A 92 5.60 3.02 0.84
C HIS A 92 4.90 1.68 1.05
N LEU A 93 3.58 1.75 1.25
CA LEU A 93 2.70 0.60 1.39
C LEU A 93 1.66 0.63 0.27
N LEU A 94 1.48 -0.51 -0.41
CA LEU A 94 0.44 -0.69 -1.41
C LEU A 94 -0.79 -1.38 -0.81
N VAL A 95 -1.98 -0.90 -1.14
CA VAL A 95 -3.26 -1.57 -0.90
C VAL A 95 -4.01 -1.60 -2.22
N ARG A 96 -4.35 -2.79 -2.70
CA ARG A 96 -5.08 -2.96 -3.97
C ARG A 96 -6.28 -3.88 -3.79
N LEU A 97 -7.39 -3.52 -4.42
CA LEU A 97 -8.59 -4.35 -4.51
C LEU A 97 -8.69 -4.87 -5.93
N VAL A 98 -8.55 -6.18 -6.11
CA VAL A 98 -8.38 -6.82 -7.42
C VAL A 98 -8.97 -8.22 -7.39
N GLU A 99 -9.77 -8.56 -8.39
CA GLU A 99 -10.41 -9.88 -8.51
C GLU A 99 -11.28 -10.23 -7.29
N GLY A 100 -11.97 -9.23 -6.74
CA GLY A 100 -12.77 -9.32 -5.51
C GLY A 100 -11.96 -9.55 -4.24
N CYS A 101 -10.63 -9.64 -4.34
CA CYS A 101 -9.71 -9.80 -3.21
C CYS A 101 -9.17 -8.45 -2.77
N ALA A 102 -8.72 -8.37 -1.51
CA ALA A 102 -7.96 -7.23 -1.03
C ALA A 102 -6.52 -7.66 -0.71
N VAL A 103 -5.54 -6.96 -1.27
CA VAL A 103 -4.13 -7.23 -1.05
C VAL A 103 -3.48 -6.04 -0.37
N VAL A 104 -2.88 -6.27 0.80
CA VAL A 104 -2.10 -5.31 1.56
C VAL A 104 -0.63 -5.68 1.45
N GLY A 105 0.20 -4.73 1.02
CA GLY A 105 1.62 -4.93 0.79
C GLY A 105 2.03 -5.03 -0.68
N PRO A 106 3.34 -5.16 -0.94
CA PRO A 106 4.40 -5.14 0.06
C PRO A 106 4.58 -3.76 0.72
N PHE A 107 4.95 -3.74 1.99
CA PHE A 107 5.55 -2.54 2.61
C PHE A 107 7.02 -2.47 2.16
N VAL A 108 7.31 -1.43 1.41
CA VAL A 108 8.59 -1.22 0.73
C VAL A 108 9.41 -0.18 1.47
N VAL A 109 10.61 -0.55 1.88
CA VAL A 109 11.69 0.35 2.28
C VAL A 109 12.74 0.27 1.17
N PRO A 110 12.86 1.29 0.30
CA PRO A 110 13.76 1.24 -0.86
C PRO A 110 15.21 0.86 -0.49
N GLY A 111 15.83 0.00 -1.30
CA GLY A 111 17.17 -0.56 -1.03
C GLY A 111 17.23 -1.65 0.04
N HIS A 112 16.15 -1.87 0.81
CA HIS A 112 16.14 -2.77 1.97
C HIS A 112 15.15 -3.92 1.84
N THR A 113 13.95 -3.67 1.31
CA THR A 113 12.91 -4.70 1.11
C THR A 113 12.56 -4.85 -0.39
N PRO A 114 12.02 -6.00 -0.82
CA PRO A 114 11.55 -6.19 -2.19
C PRO A 114 10.44 -5.19 -2.53
N CYS A 115 10.53 -4.62 -3.72
CA CYS A 115 9.49 -3.76 -4.27
C CYS A 115 8.46 -4.56 -5.08
N LEU A 116 7.41 -3.88 -5.57
CA LEU A 116 6.40 -4.52 -6.43
C LEU A 116 7.01 -5.16 -7.69
N ARG A 117 8.08 -4.60 -8.27
CA ARG A 117 8.78 -5.24 -9.40
C ARG A 117 9.51 -6.53 -9.02
N CYS A 118 9.91 -6.69 -7.76
CA CYS A 118 10.41 -7.98 -7.28
C CYS A 118 9.30 -9.02 -7.22
N THR A 119 8.13 -8.65 -6.70
CA THR A 119 6.97 -9.56 -6.64
C THR A 119 6.55 -9.96 -8.05
N ASP A 120 6.51 -9.00 -8.99
CA ASP A 120 6.23 -9.26 -10.40
C ASP A 120 7.24 -10.23 -11.03
N ALA A 121 8.53 -10.06 -10.75
CA ALA A 121 9.55 -10.92 -11.30
C ALA A 121 9.44 -12.37 -10.79
N HIS A 122 9.20 -12.55 -9.49
CA HIS A 122 8.92 -13.88 -8.91
C HIS A 122 7.65 -14.51 -9.47
N LEU A 123 6.59 -13.71 -9.70
CA LEU A 123 5.38 -14.19 -10.34
C LEU A 123 5.61 -14.54 -11.81
N THR A 124 6.47 -13.78 -12.51
CA THR A 124 6.85 -14.06 -13.90
C THR A 124 7.67 -15.34 -14.04
N ASP A 125 8.53 -15.64 -13.06
CA ASP A 125 9.28 -16.90 -13.02
C ASP A 125 8.34 -18.12 -12.89
N ALA A 126 7.21 -17.96 -12.20
CA ALA A 126 6.18 -18.99 -12.06
C ALA A 126 5.21 -19.04 -13.26
N ASP A 127 4.85 -17.88 -13.81
CA ASP A 127 3.97 -17.71 -14.96
C ASP A 127 4.52 -16.62 -15.90
N PRO A 128 5.11 -17.01 -17.04
CA PRO A 128 5.66 -16.07 -18.02
C PRO A 128 4.63 -15.09 -18.62
N SER A 129 3.33 -15.37 -18.49
CA SER A 129 2.26 -14.47 -18.97
C SER A 129 1.95 -13.33 -17.99
N TRP A 130 2.47 -13.39 -16.76
CA TRP A 130 2.21 -12.41 -15.70
C TRP A 130 2.38 -10.94 -16.12
N PRO A 131 3.45 -10.53 -16.84
CA PRO A 131 3.62 -9.13 -17.22
C PRO A 131 2.49 -8.61 -18.11
N LEU A 132 1.98 -9.45 -19.02
CA LEU A 132 0.87 -9.10 -19.90
C LEU A 132 -0.43 -8.95 -19.10
N LEU A 133 -0.71 -9.87 -18.19
CA LEU A 133 -1.90 -9.83 -17.33
C LEU A 133 -1.95 -8.53 -16.54
N VAL A 134 -0.85 -8.18 -15.88
CA VAL A 134 -0.81 -6.92 -15.12
C VAL A 134 -1.07 -5.72 -16.03
N GLU A 135 -0.41 -5.62 -17.17
CA GLU A 135 -0.62 -4.48 -18.07
C GLU A 135 -2.09 -4.36 -18.50
N GLN A 136 -2.74 -5.50 -18.78
CA GLN A 136 -4.16 -5.57 -19.09
C GLN A 136 -5.03 -5.11 -17.91
N TYR A 137 -4.80 -5.59 -16.69
CA TYR A 137 -5.54 -5.15 -15.50
C TYR A 137 -5.35 -3.65 -15.21
N ALA A 138 -4.11 -3.16 -15.27
CA ALA A 138 -3.80 -1.75 -15.04
C ALA A 138 -4.49 -0.84 -16.07
N ARG A 139 -4.69 -1.31 -17.31
CA ARG A 139 -5.41 -0.57 -18.36
C ARG A 139 -6.93 -0.68 -18.23
N ALA A 140 -7.46 -1.88 -17.96
CA ALA A 140 -8.89 -2.17 -17.92
C ALA A 140 -9.63 -1.34 -16.85
N VAL A 141 -8.94 -1.01 -15.75
CA VAL A 141 -9.50 -0.25 -14.63
C VAL A 141 -9.63 1.26 -14.94
N ARG A 142 -8.92 1.75 -15.97
CA ARG A 142 -8.97 3.15 -16.42
C ARG A 142 -10.04 3.42 -17.47
N SER A 143 -10.54 2.36 -18.11
CA SER A 143 -11.71 2.45 -18.99
C SER A 143 -12.94 2.16 -18.16
N ASP A 144 -13.93 3.05 -18.22
CA ASP A 144 -15.31 2.65 -17.95
C ASP A 144 -15.55 1.42 -18.83
N ARG A 145 -15.72 0.25 -18.24
CA ARG A 145 -16.15 -0.93 -19.00
C ARG A 145 -17.41 -0.54 -19.80
N GLU A 146 -17.67 -1.18 -20.93
CA GLU A 146 -18.87 -0.87 -21.73
C GLU A 146 -20.18 -1.07 -20.94
N ASP A 147 -20.16 -1.86 -19.87
CA ASP A 147 -21.24 -2.03 -18.90
C ASP A 147 -21.20 -1.05 -17.70
N GLY A 148 -20.12 -0.28 -17.56
CA GLY A 148 -19.92 0.71 -16.50
C GLY A 148 -19.79 0.13 -15.10
N VAL A 149 -19.63 -1.20 -14.94
CA VAL A 149 -19.62 -1.84 -13.62
C VAL A 149 -18.18 -2.00 -13.15
N PRO A 150 -17.74 -1.23 -12.13
CA PRO A 150 -16.48 -1.52 -11.45
C PRO A 150 -16.57 -2.96 -10.92
N GLU A 151 -15.44 -3.65 -10.86
CA GLU A 151 -15.35 -4.86 -10.05
C GLU A 151 -16.02 -4.61 -8.68
N PRO A 152 -17.01 -5.43 -8.27
CA PRO A 152 -17.73 -5.20 -7.03
C PRO A 152 -16.74 -5.31 -5.87
N VAL A 153 -16.35 -4.15 -5.36
CA VAL A 153 -15.56 -4.01 -4.16
C VAL A 153 -16.50 -4.20 -2.98
N ASP A 154 -16.33 -5.31 -2.25
CA ASP A 154 -16.97 -5.45 -0.95
C ASP A 154 -16.38 -4.39 0.00
N ALA A 155 -17.24 -3.48 0.46
CA ALA A 155 -16.82 -2.36 1.29
C ALA A 155 -16.25 -2.82 2.64
N ALA A 156 -16.78 -3.90 3.23
CA ALA A 156 -16.27 -4.41 4.51
C ALA A 156 -14.89 -5.05 4.33
N LEU A 157 -14.68 -5.79 3.23
CA LEU A 157 -13.36 -6.32 2.87
C LEU A 157 -12.34 -5.18 2.65
N ALA A 158 -12.76 -4.12 1.95
CA ALA A 158 -11.94 -2.93 1.77
C ALA A 158 -11.57 -2.31 3.13
N SER A 159 -12.54 -2.06 4.01
CA SER A 159 -12.30 -1.53 5.36
C SER A 159 -11.34 -2.38 6.18
N LEU A 160 -11.41 -3.72 6.09
CA LEU A 160 -10.46 -4.61 6.75
C LEU A 160 -9.03 -4.41 6.23
N ALA A 161 -8.85 -4.33 4.92
CA ALA A 161 -7.55 -4.08 4.32
C ALA A 161 -6.99 -2.70 4.68
N LEU A 162 -7.83 -1.66 4.72
CA LEU A 162 -7.43 -0.31 5.10
C LEU A 162 -7.09 -0.21 6.59
N ALA A 163 -7.84 -0.90 7.46
CA ALA A 163 -7.53 -0.97 8.89
C ALA A 163 -6.20 -1.70 9.13
N TRP A 164 -5.94 -2.77 8.37
CA TRP A 164 -4.65 -3.47 8.40
C TRP A 164 -3.51 -2.53 7.98
N ALA A 165 -3.68 -1.83 6.86
CA ALA A 165 -2.70 -0.88 6.36
C ALA A 165 -2.40 0.24 7.37
N ALA A 166 -3.44 0.83 7.99
CA ALA A 166 -3.27 1.84 9.03
C ALA A 166 -2.48 1.29 10.24
N ARG A 167 -2.72 0.03 10.64
CA ARG A 167 -1.95 -0.58 11.74
C ARG A 167 -0.49 -0.79 11.37
N ASP A 168 -0.19 -1.24 10.17
CA ASP A 168 1.18 -1.43 9.68
C ASP A 168 1.92 -0.09 9.54
N LEU A 169 1.25 0.96 9.05
CA LEU A 169 1.79 2.32 8.99
C LEU A 169 2.12 2.86 10.39
N ALA A 170 1.22 2.66 11.36
CA ALA A 170 1.46 3.03 12.75
C ALA A 170 2.62 2.23 13.36
N THR A 171 2.70 0.93 13.07
CA THR A 171 3.80 0.07 13.54
C THR A 171 5.16 0.56 13.01
N TYR A 172 5.21 0.96 11.74
CA TYR A 172 6.43 1.53 11.17
C TYR A 172 6.82 2.87 11.80
N ALA A 173 5.84 3.75 12.07
CA ALA A 173 6.07 5.02 12.77
C ALA A 173 6.67 4.80 14.17
N GLU A 174 6.28 3.73 14.85
CA GLU A 174 6.83 3.31 16.15
C GLU A 174 8.24 2.69 16.06
N GLY A 175 8.84 2.61 14.87
CA GLY A 175 10.11 1.92 14.63
C GLY A 175 10.00 0.38 14.62
N GLY A 176 8.78 -0.15 14.67
CA GLY A 176 8.51 -1.58 14.56
C GLY A 176 8.54 -2.10 13.13
N ALA A 177 8.49 -3.43 12.97
CA ALA A 177 8.38 -4.09 11.68
C ALA A 177 6.90 -4.33 11.32
N PRO A 178 6.37 -3.71 10.24
CA PRO A 178 5.05 -4.02 9.70
C PRO A 178 4.90 -5.50 9.35
N THR A 179 3.69 -6.03 9.46
CA THR A 179 3.41 -7.41 9.03
C THR A 179 3.58 -7.61 7.52
N THR A 180 3.36 -6.56 6.74
CA THR A 180 3.58 -6.52 5.29
C THR A 180 5.01 -6.11 4.90
N LEU A 181 5.95 -6.00 5.87
CA LEU A 181 7.34 -5.77 5.56
C LEU A 181 7.88 -6.95 4.71
N ALA A 182 8.29 -6.64 3.48
CA ALA A 182 8.69 -7.64 2.49
C ALA A 182 7.63 -8.74 2.22
N SER A 183 6.36 -8.49 2.52
CA SER A 183 5.30 -9.50 2.47
C SER A 183 3.99 -8.91 1.96
N THR A 184 3.17 -9.71 1.29
CA THR A 184 1.79 -9.36 0.93
C THR A 184 0.82 -10.18 1.75
N ILE A 185 -0.27 -9.56 2.18
CA ILE A 185 -1.39 -10.20 2.85
C ILE A 185 -2.59 -10.11 1.93
N GLU A 186 -3.15 -11.25 1.58
CA GLU A 186 -4.29 -11.39 0.70
C GLU A 186 -5.52 -11.83 1.50
N LEU A 187 -6.57 -11.02 1.43
CA LEU A 187 -7.87 -11.28 2.01
C LEU A 187 -8.81 -11.76 0.90
N ALA A 188 -9.19 -13.02 0.95
CA ALA A 188 -10.11 -13.60 -0.02
C ALA A 188 -11.51 -12.95 0.08
N PRO A 189 -12.34 -12.95 -0.99
CA PRO A 189 -13.58 -12.18 -1.04
C PRO A 189 -14.58 -12.51 0.09
N ARG A 190 -14.59 -13.77 0.55
CA ARG A 190 -15.45 -14.26 1.64
C ARG A 190 -14.70 -14.50 2.95
N LEU A 191 -13.45 -14.04 3.05
CA LEU A 191 -12.56 -14.26 4.20
C LEU A 191 -12.43 -15.73 4.63
N GLY A 192 -12.60 -16.67 3.69
CA GLY A 192 -12.36 -18.10 3.96
C GLY A 192 -10.88 -18.39 4.20
N THR A 193 -10.00 -17.55 3.66
CA THR A 193 -8.55 -17.59 3.86
C THR A 193 -7.99 -16.18 3.99
N VAL A 194 -6.92 -16.06 4.78
CA VAL A 194 -6.04 -14.90 4.86
C VAL A 194 -4.63 -15.42 4.62
N GLU A 195 -4.07 -15.13 3.46
CA GLU A 195 -2.77 -15.66 3.04
C GLU A 195 -1.69 -14.61 3.21
N THR A 196 -0.57 -14.99 3.83
CA THR A 196 0.62 -14.15 3.89
C THR A 196 1.68 -14.76 3.00
N ARG A 197 2.17 -13.98 2.03
CA ARG A 197 3.25 -14.37 1.13
C ARG A 197 4.46 -13.48 1.37
N HIS A 198 5.57 -14.09 1.76
CA HIS A 198 6.84 -13.41 1.90
C HIS A 198 7.58 -13.32 0.56
N TRP A 199 8.31 -12.24 0.35
CA TRP A 199 9.05 -11.97 -0.87
C TRP A 199 10.53 -11.73 -0.56
N SER A 200 11.40 -12.21 -1.44
CA SER A 200 12.82 -11.85 -1.43
C SER A 200 13.13 -10.84 -2.54
N PRO A 201 14.16 -9.98 -2.38
CA PRO A 201 14.63 -9.15 -3.49
C PRO A 201 14.98 -10.01 -4.69
N HIS A 202 14.41 -9.70 -5.85
CA HIS A 202 14.61 -10.48 -7.05
C HIS A 202 15.89 -10.03 -7.79
N PRO A 203 16.80 -10.94 -8.21
CA PRO A 203 18.07 -10.57 -8.84
C PRO A 203 17.94 -9.72 -10.11
N ARG A 204 16.84 -9.91 -10.88
CA ARG A 204 16.58 -9.16 -12.11
C ARG A 204 15.91 -7.80 -11.90
N CYS A 205 15.54 -7.42 -10.67
CA CYS A 205 14.82 -6.18 -10.41
C CYS A 205 15.75 -4.96 -10.26
N GLY A 206 16.95 -5.15 -9.73
CA GLY A 206 17.91 -4.06 -9.50
C GLY A 206 17.54 -3.08 -8.38
N CYS A 207 16.54 -3.38 -7.54
CA CYS A 207 16.07 -2.47 -6.49
C CYS A 207 16.84 -2.53 -5.16
N SER A 208 17.89 -3.34 -5.10
CA SER A 208 18.73 -3.58 -3.91
C SER A 208 20.01 -2.74 -3.90
N TRP A 209 19.95 -1.50 -4.41
CA TRP A 209 21.06 -0.57 -4.32
C TRP A 209 21.28 -0.22 -2.84
N ARG A 210 22.49 -0.46 -2.34
CA ARG A 210 22.92 -0.05 -1.00
C ARG A 210 24.02 0.98 -1.14
#